data_AF-R0M4N1-F1
#
_entry.id   AF-R0M4N1-F1
#
_cell.length_a   1.000
_cell.length_b   1.000
_cell.length_c   1.000
_cell.angle_alpha   90.00
_cell.angle_beta   90.00
_cell.angle_gamma   90.00
#
_symmetry.space_group_name_H-M   'P 1'
#
loop_
_entity.id
_entity.type
_entity.pdbx_description
1 polymer ?
#
loop_
_entity_poly.entity_id
_entity_poly.type
_entity_poly.pdbx_seq_one_letter_code
_entity_poly.pdbx_strand_id
1 'polypeptide(L)'
;MSSTIDYNFIFNSTSEKMDTPVAEENEKKPYQVIFGKEFRKTYISPPCHIGVSADQLPNILDVVKLEIDHFISFDILFTLLDYLIHQISPIDIKMIYISLINNYELIKTPSLVQDFLNSNLELIPSVSYDEIPKSFTEKFMYKDSGILFATSLIINNNDLAGYFYYYITITDPGFLNSDYIWMFLAVLVSLVDDDKKFKLVEITRDEIIKLKNTNLEKFEKTEIFLRAIGVTKEDILCVQ
;
A
#
# COMPACT_ATOMS: atom_id res chain seq x y z
N MET A 1 -1.99 8.49 26.17
CA MET A 1 -2.62 9.78 25.81
C MET A 1 -2.54 9.87 24.29
N SER A 2 -3.65 9.74 23.58
CA SER A 2 -3.71 9.80 22.11
C SER A 2 -4.24 11.16 21.73
N SER A 3 -3.37 12.07 21.28
CA SER A 3 -3.79 13.31 20.62
C SER A 3 -4.28 12.95 19.21
N THR A 4 -5.58 12.97 18.98
CA THR A 4 -6.13 12.91 17.62
C THR A 4 -5.77 14.22 16.94
N ILE A 5 -4.82 14.19 15.99
CA ILE A 5 -4.51 15.35 15.17
C ILE A 5 -5.70 15.57 14.23
N ASP A 6 -6.33 16.74 14.31
CA ASP A 6 -7.35 17.16 13.35
C ASP A 6 -6.64 17.55 12.05
N TYR A 7 -6.81 16.82 10.95
CA TYR A 7 -6.13 17.14 9.69
C TYR A 7 -6.85 18.21 8.86
N ASN A 8 -8.06 18.63 9.25
CA ASN A 8 -8.82 19.64 8.52
C ASN A 8 -8.08 20.98 8.46
N PHE A 9 -7.30 21.33 9.49
CA PHE A 9 -6.52 22.58 9.46
C PHE A 9 -5.48 22.61 8.34
N ILE A 10 -4.92 21.46 7.95
CA ILE A 10 -3.91 21.40 6.87
C ILE A 10 -4.59 21.77 5.55
N PHE A 11 -5.82 21.33 5.34
CA PHE A 11 -6.57 21.68 4.13
C PHE A 11 -7.15 23.10 4.20
N ASN A 12 -7.55 23.56 5.39
CA ASN A 12 -8.21 24.85 5.61
C ASN A 12 -7.26 26.06 5.73
N SER A 13 -5.96 25.87 5.93
CA SER A 13 -5.07 26.98 6.30
C SER A 13 -4.79 27.95 5.13
N THR A 14 -5.56 29.02 5.06
CA THR A 14 -5.06 30.39 4.87
C THR A 14 -5.06 31.10 6.23
N SER A 15 -3.89 31.12 6.88
CA SER A 15 -3.54 31.87 8.11
C SER A 15 -4.39 31.72 9.40
N GLU A 16 -3.66 31.69 10.51
CA GLU A 16 -4.06 31.97 11.90
C GLU A 16 -4.48 30.81 12.82
N LYS A 17 -4.30 31.10 14.11
CA LYS A 17 -3.74 30.25 15.17
C LYS A 17 -4.74 29.28 15.79
N MET A 18 -4.16 28.27 16.43
CA MET A 18 -4.78 27.33 17.37
C MET A 18 -5.76 28.00 18.35
N ASP A 19 -6.89 27.32 18.56
CA ASP A 19 -7.46 27.07 19.89
C ASP A 19 -8.21 25.73 19.85
N THR A 20 -7.89 24.82 20.78
CA THR A 20 -8.50 23.48 20.88
C THR A 20 -9.59 23.49 21.95
N PRO A 21 -10.84 23.12 21.64
CA PRO A 21 -11.77 22.63 22.64
C PRO A 21 -11.78 21.10 22.63
N VAL A 22 -11.66 20.53 23.82
CA VAL A 22 -11.83 19.11 24.12
C VAL A 22 -13.32 18.78 24.12
N ALA A 23 -13.75 17.82 23.32
CA ALA A 23 -15.01 17.11 23.52
C ALA A 23 -14.79 15.60 23.29
N GLU A 24 -14.99 14.83 24.35
CA GLU A 24 -15.07 13.37 24.32
C GLU A 24 -16.48 12.97 23.84
N GLU A 25 -16.62 12.53 22.59
CA GLU A 25 -17.72 11.66 22.18
C GLU A 25 -17.20 10.45 21.41
N ASN A 26 -17.65 9.28 21.85
CA ASN A 26 -17.31 7.97 21.32
C ASN A 26 -17.89 7.79 19.91
N GLU A 27 -17.21 8.28 18.88
CA GLU A 27 -17.51 7.89 17.50
C GLU A 27 -16.90 6.53 17.17
N LYS A 28 -17.77 5.61 16.72
CA LYS A 28 -17.35 4.37 16.07
C LYS A 28 -16.52 4.73 14.85
N LYS A 29 -15.20 4.52 14.94
CA LYS A 29 -14.26 4.71 13.83
C LYS A 29 -14.75 3.96 12.58
N PRO A 30 -14.84 4.61 11.41
CA PRO A 30 -15.19 3.94 10.17
C PRO A 30 -14.12 2.89 9.85
N TYR A 31 -14.54 1.64 9.66
CA TYR A 31 -13.65 0.57 9.22
C TYR A 31 -13.44 0.69 7.71
N GLN A 32 -12.18 0.65 7.27
CA GLN A 32 -11.84 0.61 5.86
C GLN A 32 -11.53 -0.81 5.43
N VAL A 33 -12.04 -1.20 4.26
CA VAL A 33 -11.79 -2.49 3.63
C VAL A 33 -10.85 -2.25 2.45
N ILE A 34 -9.61 -2.73 2.55
CA ILE A 34 -8.64 -2.74 1.44
C ILE A 34 -8.29 -4.20 1.16
N PHE A 35 -8.48 -4.62 -0.10
CA PHE A 35 -8.39 -6.02 -0.52
C PHE A 35 -9.24 -6.99 0.33
N GLY A 36 -10.40 -6.55 0.83
CA GLY A 36 -11.26 -7.40 1.67
C GLY A 36 -10.89 -7.49 3.15
N LYS A 37 -9.80 -6.87 3.62
CA LYS A 37 -9.45 -6.80 5.06
C LYS A 37 -9.91 -5.49 5.73
N GLU A 38 -10.58 -5.61 6.87
CA GLU A 38 -10.90 -4.49 7.78
C GLU A 38 -9.65 -4.05 8.56
N PHE A 39 -9.30 -2.77 8.49
CA PHE A 39 -8.19 -2.22 9.29
C PHE A 39 -8.69 -1.68 10.63
N ARG A 40 -8.27 -2.33 11.74
CA ARG A 40 -8.35 -1.79 13.11
C ARG A 40 -6.94 -1.67 13.69
N LYS A 41 -6.61 -0.51 14.28
CA LYS A 41 -5.37 -0.31 15.06
C LYS A 41 -5.22 -1.46 16.06
N THR A 42 -4.27 -2.36 15.83
CA THR A 42 -3.89 -3.41 16.78
C THR A 42 -2.41 -3.25 17.10
N TYR A 43 -2.13 -2.89 18.35
CA TYR A 43 -0.79 -2.92 18.92
C TYR A 43 -0.41 -4.39 19.13
N ILE A 44 0.63 -4.88 18.46
CA ILE A 44 1.18 -6.21 18.72
C ILE A 44 2.70 -6.09 18.83
N SER A 45 3.23 -6.47 19.99
CA SER A 45 4.65 -6.55 20.32
C SER A 45 5.35 -7.69 19.54
N PRO A 46 6.64 -7.59 19.22
CA PRO A 46 7.33 -8.59 18.40
C PRO A 46 7.76 -9.82 19.23
N PRO A 47 7.65 -11.06 18.72
CA PRO A 47 8.38 -12.20 19.25
C PRO A 47 9.77 -12.34 18.59
N CYS A 48 10.71 -12.83 19.40
CA CYS A 48 12.14 -12.97 19.15
C CYS A 48 12.48 -14.20 18.27
N HIS A 49 13.57 -14.07 17.50
CA HIS A 49 14.08 -15.04 16.51
C HIS A 49 14.57 -16.37 17.07
N ILE A 50 14.44 -17.46 16.30
CA ILE A 50 15.32 -18.63 16.31
C ILE A 50 15.53 -19.09 14.86
N GLY A 51 16.79 -19.13 14.41
CA GLY A 51 17.16 -19.51 13.04
C GLY A 51 17.43 -21.00 12.85
N VAL A 52 17.41 -21.45 11.58
CA VAL A 52 18.04 -22.70 11.11
C VAL A 52 18.55 -22.48 9.67
N SER A 53 19.72 -23.04 9.37
CA SER A 53 20.50 -22.82 8.15
C SER A 53 19.88 -23.42 6.89
N ALA A 54 20.06 -22.69 5.78
CA ALA A 54 19.92 -23.17 4.43
C ALA A 54 20.95 -24.25 4.14
N ASP A 55 20.50 -25.43 3.71
CA ASP A 55 21.14 -26.17 2.63
C ASP A 55 20.22 -27.30 2.17
N GLN A 56 20.15 -27.45 0.84
CA GLN A 56 19.55 -28.54 0.05
C GLN A 56 18.05 -28.44 -0.28
N LEU A 57 17.77 -27.84 -1.45
CA LEU A 57 16.67 -28.30 -2.31
C LEU A 57 17.07 -28.12 -3.80
N PRO A 58 16.82 -29.10 -4.69
CA PRO A 58 17.24 -29.06 -6.09
C PRO A 58 16.45 -28.03 -6.92
N ASN A 59 17.12 -27.47 -7.94
CA ASN A 59 16.61 -26.56 -8.96
C ASN A 59 15.27 -27.00 -9.60
N ILE A 60 14.14 -26.53 -9.06
CA ILE A 60 12.87 -26.41 -9.81
C ILE A 60 12.84 -25.07 -10.58
N LEU A 61 13.69 -24.12 -10.19
CA LEU A 61 13.85 -22.79 -10.78
C LEU A 61 14.30 -22.77 -12.25
N ASP A 62 14.92 -23.84 -12.76
CA ASP A 62 15.37 -23.88 -14.16
C ASP A 62 14.22 -24.15 -15.15
N VAL A 63 13.05 -24.60 -14.67
CA VAL A 63 11.85 -24.77 -15.53
C VAL A 63 11.04 -23.49 -15.66
N VAL A 64 11.14 -22.56 -14.71
CA VAL A 64 10.44 -21.27 -14.75
C VAL A 64 11.28 -20.18 -15.45
N LYS A 65 12.58 -20.44 -15.68
CA LYS A 65 13.54 -19.44 -16.18
C LYS A 65 13.58 -19.24 -17.69
N LEU A 66 12.75 -19.91 -18.47
CA LEU A 66 12.62 -19.64 -19.91
C LEU A 66 11.14 -19.77 -20.32
N GLU A 67 10.65 -18.76 -21.07
CA GLU A 67 9.39 -18.73 -21.83
C GLU A 67 8.14 -18.04 -21.25
N ILE A 68 8.19 -17.32 -20.13
CA ILE A 68 7.06 -16.43 -19.76
C ILE A 68 6.98 -15.19 -20.69
N ASP A 69 8.09 -14.81 -21.33
CA ASP A 69 8.17 -13.59 -22.14
C ASP A 69 7.48 -13.67 -23.52
N HIS A 70 7.00 -14.83 -23.99
CA HIS A 70 6.54 -14.94 -25.39
C HIS A 70 5.19 -15.63 -25.68
N PHE A 71 4.54 -16.37 -24.77
CA PHE A 71 3.35 -17.14 -25.18
C PHE A 71 2.14 -17.20 -24.24
N ILE A 72 2.19 -16.64 -23.04
CA ILE A 72 1.06 -16.66 -22.11
C ILE A 72 0.65 -15.20 -21.85
N SER A 73 -0.57 -14.80 -22.21
CA SER A 73 -1.04 -13.47 -21.82
C SER A 73 -1.02 -13.37 -20.29
N PHE A 74 -0.71 -12.19 -19.74
CA PHE A 74 -0.74 -11.99 -18.29
C PHE A 74 -2.08 -12.41 -17.67
N ASP A 75 -3.19 -12.33 -18.43
CA ASP A 75 -4.51 -12.80 -17.99
C ASP A 75 -4.51 -14.32 -17.71
N ILE A 76 -3.92 -15.12 -18.61
CA ILE A 76 -3.81 -16.57 -18.44
C ILE A 76 -2.88 -16.88 -17.27
N LEU A 77 -1.78 -16.15 -17.11
CA LEU A 77 -0.86 -16.32 -15.98
C LEU A 77 -1.57 -16.07 -14.64
N PHE A 78 -2.27 -14.95 -14.48
CA PHE A 78 -2.96 -14.62 -13.22
C PHE A 78 -4.13 -15.57 -12.94
N THR A 79 -4.86 -16.01 -13.98
CA THR A 79 -5.92 -17.02 -13.82
C THR A 79 -5.36 -18.36 -13.35
N LEU A 80 -4.27 -18.83 -13.96
CA LEU A 80 -3.60 -20.06 -13.54
C LEU A 80 -3.01 -19.92 -12.13
N LEU A 81 -2.44 -18.76 -11.81
CA LEU A 81 -1.88 -18.50 -10.51
C LEU A 81 -2.95 -18.54 -9.42
N ASP A 82 -4.11 -17.91 -9.63
CA ASP A 82 -5.25 -17.92 -8.70
C ASP A 82 -5.72 -19.35 -8.39
N TYR A 83 -5.70 -20.23 -9.40
CA TYR A 83 -6.03 -21.64 -9.23
C TYR A 83 -4.93 -22.44 -8.51
N LEU A 84 -3.67 -22.21 -8.86
CA LEU A 84 -2.53 -23.00 -8.38
C LEU A 84 -2.05 -22.59 -6.99
N ILE A 85 -2.22 -21.33 -6.60
CA ILE A 85 -1.67 -20.77 -5.35
C ILE A 85 -2.19 -21.50 -4.11
N HIS A 86 -3.41 -22.05 -4.18
CA HIS A 86 -4.03 -22.83 -3.11
C HIS A 86 -3.49 -24.28 -3.00
N GLN A 87 -2.69 -24.73 -3.96
CA GLN A 87 -2.23 -26.11 -4.09
C GLN A 87 -0.72 -26.27 -3.88
N ILE A 88 0.01 -25.17 -3.75
CA ILE A 88 1.48 -25.15 -3.62
C ILE A 88 1.91 -24.77 -2.21
N SER A 89 3.17 -25.03 -1.87
CA SER A 89 3.67 -24.78 -0.52
C SER A 89 3.82 -23.27 -0.24
N PRO A 90 3.74 -22.80 1.02
CA PRO A 90 3.99 -21.40 1.36
C PRO A 90 5.35 -20.86 0.88
N ILE A 91 6.36 -21.73 0.80
CA ILE A 91 7.69 -21.37 0.29
C ILE A 91 7.62 -21.08 -1.22
N ASP A 92 6.91 -21.90 -1.99
CA ASP A 92 6.71 -21.70 -3.42
C ASP A 92 5.87 -20.44 -3.69
N ILE A 93 4.83 -20.20 -2.89
CA ILE A 93 4.02 -18.96 -2.95
C ILE A 93 4.93 -17.74 -2.76
N LYS A 94 5.81 -17.78 -1.75
CA LYS A 94 6.78 -16.72 -1.51
C LYS A 94 7.71 -16.50 -2.70
N MET A 95 8.26 -17.56 -3.28
CA MET A 95 9.12 -17.47 -4.46
C MET A 95 8.41 -16.86 -5.68
N ILE A 96 7.16 -17.27 -5.92
CA ILE A 96 6.35 -16.72 -7.01
C ILE A 96 6.08 -15.23 -6.76
N TYR A 97 5.71 -14.87 -5.54
CA TYR A 97 5.39 -13.49 -5.19
C TYR A 97 6.62 -12.57 -5.32
N ILE A 98 7.80 -13.00 -4.86
CA ILE A 98 9.06 -12.29 -5.10
C ILE A 98 9.40 -12.20 -6.59
N SER A 99 9.08 -13.22 -7.38
CA SER A 99 9.27 -13.19 -8.84
C SER A 99 8.35 -12.18 -9.52
N LEU A 100 7.08 -12.08 -9.09
CA LEU A 100 6.13 -11.06 -9.56
C LEU A 100 6.62 -9.66 -9.22
N ILE A 101 7.11 -9.45 -7.99
CA ILE A 101 7.70 -8.18 -7.55
C ILE A 101 8.91 -7.81 -8.40
N ASN A 102 9.81 -8.75 -8.71
CA ASN A 102 10.97 -8.48 -9.55
C ASN A 102 10.60 -8.07 -10.98
N ASN A 103 9.44 -8.51 -11.47
CA ASN A 103 8.99 -8.32 -12.85
C ASN A 103 7.79 -7.37 -12.96
N TYR A 104 7.50 -6.59 -11.90
CA TYR A 104 6.30 -5.75 -11.84
C TYR A 104 6.19 -4.77 -13.01
N GLU A 105 7.32 -4.26 -13.53
CA GLU A 105 7.35 -3.32 -14.66
C GLU A 105 6.84 -3.93 -15.96
N LEU A 106 6.88 -5.26 -16.10
CA LEU A 106 6.41 -5.99 -17.29
C LEU A 106 4.89 -6.18 -17.29
N ILE A 107 4.24 -6.04 -16.13
CA ILE A 107 2.80 -6.23 -15.98
C ILE A 107 2.07 -4.99 -16.50
N LYS A 108 1.39 -5.13 -17.64
CA LYS A 108 0.68 -4.03 -18.32
C LYS A 108 -0.76 -3.84 -17.85
N THR A 109 -1.33 -4.81 -17.15
CA THR A 109 -2.75 -4.83 -16.76
C THR A 109 -2.86 -4.88 -15.23
N PRO A 110 -2.85 -3.71 -14.55
CA PRO A 110 -2.88 -3.65 -13.08
C PRO A 110 -4.15 -4.25 -12.46
N SER A 111 -5.28 -4.23 -13.17
CA SER A 111 -6.53 -4.82 -12.67
C SER A 111 -6.42 -6.32 -12.38
N LEU A 112 -5.64 -7.07 -13.17
CA LEU A 112 -5.39 -8.50 -12.90
C LEU A 112 -4.65 -8.71 -11.58
N VAL A 113 -3.69 -7.83 -11.29
CA VAL A 113 -2.96 -7.84 -10.02
C VAL A 113 -3.93 -7.54 -8.89
N GLN A 114 -4.77 -6.53 -9.06
CA GLN A 114 -5.77 -6.16 -8.05
C GLN A 114 -6.73 -7.33 -7.76
N ASP A 115 -7.27 -7.98 -8.80
CA ASP A 115 -8.18 -9.12 -8.66
C ASP A 115 -7.51 -10.30 -7.95
N PHE A 116 -6.28 -10.63 -8.36
CA PHE A 116 -5.48 -11.66 -7.70
C PHE A 116 -5.23 -11.34 -6.21
N LEU A 117 -4.87 -10.09 -5.89
CA LEU A 117 -4.64 -9.67 -4.51
C LEU A 117 -5.92 -9.66 -3.67
N ASN A 118 -7.06 -9.27 -4.26
CA ASN A 118 -8.36 -9.34 -3.59
C ASN A 118 -8.72 -10.77 -3.19
N SER A 119 -8.46 -11.75 -4.07
CA SER A 119 -8.78 -13.16 -3.83
C SER A 119 -7.78 -13.86 -2.88
N ASN A 120 -6.51 -13.41 -2.86
CA ASN A 120 -5.42 -14.15 -2.24
C ASN A 120 -4.66 -13.35 -1.17
N LEU A 121 -5.26 -12.31 -0.59
CA LEU A 121 -4.56 -11.44 0.36
C LEU A 121 -3.97 -12.19 1.56
N GLU A 122 -4.62 -13.27 2.00
CA GLU A 122 -4.16 -14.10 3.12
C GLU A 122 -2.95 -14.98 2.76
N LEU A 123 -2.71 -15.21 1.46
CA LEU A 123 -1.62 -16.02 0.95
C LEU A 123 -0.35 -15.19 0.65
N ILE A 124 -0.42 -13.87 0.77
CA ILE A 124 0.73 -13.00 0.60
C ILE A 124 1.79 -13.38 1.66
N PRO A 125 3.03 -13.67 1.24
CA PRO A 125 4.04 -14.22 2.11
C PRO A 125 4.49 -13.23 3.18
N SER A 126 4.91 -13.77 4.32
CA SER A 126 5.70 -13.00 5.28
C SER A 126 7.13 -12.84 4.75
N VAL A 127 7.60 -11.60 4.67
CA VAL A 127 8.92 -11.24 4.13
C VAL A 127 9.56 -10.12 4.95
N SER A 128 10.88 -10.19 5.12
CA SER A 128 11.67 -9.11 5.71
C SER A 128 12.20 -8.14 4.65
N TYR A 129 12.69 -6.98 5.08
CA TYR A 129 13.15 -5.93 4.17
C TYR A 129 14.34 -6.36 3.28
N ASP A 130 15.15 -7.31 3.70
CA ASP A 130 16.29 -7.86 2.96
C ASP A 130 15.89 -8.84 1.85
N GLU A 131 14.68 -9.39 1.93
CA GLU A 131 14.12 -10.29 0.91
C GLU A 131 13.44 -9.51 -0.24
N ILE A 132 13.16 -8.23 -0.04
CA ILE A 132 12.53 -7.38 -1.04
C ILE A 132 13.61 -6.80 -1.95
N PRO A 133 13.49 -6.96 -3.29
CA PRO A 133 14.44 -6.40 -4.22
C PRO A 133 14.58 -4.89 -4.04
N LYS A 134 15.80 -4.40 -3.83
CA LYS A 134 16.07 -2.96 -3.67
C LYS A 134 15.62 -2.14 -4.89
N SER A 135 15.78 -2.70 -6.08
CA SER A 135 15.28 -2.11 -7.33
C SER A 135 13.77 -1.88 -7.33
N PHE A 136 13.02 -2.77 -6.68
CA PHE A 136 11.58 -2.61 -6.51
C PHE A 136 11.26 -1.49 -5.53
N THR A 137 11.85 -1.49 -4.33
CA THR A 137 11.53 -0.47 -3.32
C THR A 137 11.87 0.95 -3.75
N GLU A 138 12.89 1.12 -4.59
CA GLU A 138 13.28 2.41 -5.16
C GLU A 138 12.35 2.93 -6.26
N LYS A 139 11.50 2.08 -6.84
CA LYS A 139 10.79 2.41 -8.10
C LYS A 139 9.34 1.93 -8.18
N PHE A 140 8.82 1.19 -7.19
CA PHE A 140 7.49 0.59 -7.24
C PHE A 140 6.39 1.62 -7.53
N MET A 141 6.55 2.84 -6.97
CA MET A 141 5.60 3.95 -7.08
C MET A 141 5.44 4.52 -8.50
N TYR A 142 6.29 4.13 -9.45
CA TYR A 142 6.19 4.57 -10.85
C TYR A 142 5.35 3.63 -11.73
N LYS A 143 4.84 2.52 -11.17
CA LYS A 143 3.95 1.58 -11.87
C LYS A 143 2.81 1.15 -10.96
N ASP A 144 1.61 1.12 -11.50
CA ASP A 144 0.41 0.67 -10.77
C ASP A 144 0.55 -0.74 -10.19
N SER A 145 1.13 -1.67 -10.95
CA SER A 145 1.46 -3.02 -10.47
C SER A 145 2.39 -3.01 -9.26
N GLY A 146 3.38 -2.11 -9.27
CA GLY A 146 4.33 -1.95 -8.18
C GLY A 146 3.66 -1.40 -6.93
N ILE A 147 2.80 -0.40 -7.08
CA ILE A 147 1.97 0.16 -6.00
C ILE A 147 1.08 -0.93 -5.39
N LEU A 148 0.43 -1.77 -6.20
CA LEU A 148 -0.42 -2.86 -5.73
C LEU A 148 0.35 -3.92 -4.92
N PHE A 149 1.53 -4.35 -5.42
CA PHE A 149 2.38 -5.28 -4.66
C PHE A 149 2.93 -4.65 -3.39
N ALA A 150 3.36 -3.39 -3.42
CA ALA A 150 3.84 -2.70 -2.22
C ALA A 150 2.72 -2.56 -1.17
N THR A 151 1.49 -2.28 -1.61
CA THR A 151 0.32 -2.20 -0.73
C THR A 151 0.08 -3.54 -0.05
N SER A 152 0.00 -4.62 -0.82
CA SER A 152 -0.26 -5.97 -0.26
C SER A 152 0.86 -6.49 0.63
N LEU A 153 2.12 -6.15 0.33
CA LEU A 153 3.27 -6.42 1.20
C LEU A 153 3.11 -5.78 2.58
N ILE A 154 2.84 -4.48 2.62
CA ILE A 154 2.72 -3.73 3.89
C ILE A 154 1.55 -4.27 4.72
N ILE A 155 0.43 -4.63 4.08
CA ILE A 155 -0.75 -5.17 4.77
C ILE A 155 -0.44 -6.45 5.55
N ASN A 156 0.42 -7.32 5.01
CA ASN A 156 0.78 -8.57 5.67
C ASN A 156 2.12 -8.52 6.42
N ASN A 157 2.88 -7.42 6.28
CA ASN A 157 4.18 -7.20 6.90
C ASN A 157 4.28 -5.75 7.37
N ASN A 158 3.57 -5.43 8.46
CA ASN A 158 3.42 -4.05 8.96
C ASN A 158 4.76 -3.37 9.29
N ASP A 159 5.79 -4.14 9.63
CA ASP A 159 7.16 -3.67 9.91
C ASP A 159 7.83 -3.04 8.69
N LEU A 160 7.38 -3.37 7.47
CA LEU A 160 7.84 -2.75 6.23
C LEU A 160 7.32 -1.32 6.03
N ALA A 161 6.31 -0.87 6.79
CA ALA A 161 5.72 0.45 6.61
C ALA A 161 6.77 1.58 6.71
N GLY A 162 7.68 1.49 7.69
CA GLY A 162 8.77 2.45 7.84
C GLY A 162 9.74 2.45 6.65
N TYR A 163 9.96 1.28 6.05
CA TYR A 163 10.86 1.11 4.90
C TYR A 163 10.27 1.74 3.63
N PHE A 164 8.99 1.49 3.34
CA PHE A 164 8.30 2.09 2.21
C PHE A 164 8.06 3.60 2.37
N TYR A 165 7.78 4.05 3.60
CA TYR A 165 7.65 5.48 3.92
C TYR A 165 8.90 6.27 3.48
N TYR A 166 10.09 5.76 3.80
CA TYR A 166 11.35 6.43 3.44
C TYR A 166 11.41 6.74 1.95
N TYR A 167 11.17 5.74 1.09
CA TYR A 167 11.22 5.90 -0.36
C TYR A 167 10.17 6.87 -0.90
N ILE A 168 8.96 6.87 -0.35
CA ILE A 168 7.92 7.84 -0.73
C ILE A 168 8.35 9.27 -0.43
N THR A 169 8.97 9.51 0.73
CA THR A 169 9.32 10.88 1.15
C THR A 169 10.53 11.49 0.45
N ILE A 170 11.43 10.67 -0.10
CA ILE A 170 12.61 11.15 -0.84
C ILE A 170 12.37 11.24 -2.34
N THR A 171 11.19 10.80 -2.81
CA THR A 171 10.85 10.73 -4.23
C THR A 171 10.03 11.95 -4.65
N ASP A 172 10.20 12.37 -5.91
CA ASP A 172 9.35 13.38 -6.52
C ASP A 172 7.85 13.00 -6.46
N PRO A 173 6.94 13.92 -6.08
CA PRO A 173 5.51 13.65 -5.94
C PRO A 173 4.78 13.19 -7.22
N GLY A 174 5.44 13.09 -8.37
CA GLY A 174 4.85 12.59 -9.62
C GLY A 174 4.19 11.21 -9.53
N PHE A 175 4.48 10.41 -8.50
CA PHE A 175 3.79 9.15 -8.20
C PHE A 175 2.30 9.34 -7.84
N LEU A 176 1.90 10.54 -7.40
CA LEU A 176 0.51 10.88 -7.05
C LEU A 176 -0.46 10.86 -8.25
N ASN A 177 0.06 10.73 -9.47
CA ASN A 177 -0.75 10.60 -10.67
C ASN A 177 -1.47 9.25 -10.81
N SER A 178 -1.00 8.20 -10.13
CA SER A 178 -1.60 6.87 -10.14
C SER A 178 -2.88 6.84 -9.31
N ASP A 179 -3.92 6.15 -9.77
CA ASP A 179 -5.15 5.99 -8.99
C ASP A 179 -4.96 5.02 -7.80
N TYR A 180 -4.02 4.08 -7.91
CA TYR A 180 -3.75 3.07 -6.87
C TYR A 180 -2.94 3.61 -5.70
N ILE A 181 -2.23 4.75 -5.90
CA ILE A 181 -1.39 5.31 -4.85
C ILE A 181 -2.18 5.69 -3.61
N TRP A 182 -3.43 6.14 -3.77
CA TRP A 182 -4.27 6.55 -2.65
C TRP A 182 -4.60 5.38 -1.73
N MET A 183 -4.75 4.16 -2.26
CA MET A 183 -4.90 2.94 -1.47
C MET A 183 -3.62 2.63 -0.70
N PHE A 184 -2.46 2.70 -1.37
CA PHE A 184 -1.17 2.50 -0.74
C PHE A 184 -0.93 3.49 0.41
N LEU A 185 -1.20 4.78 0.17
CA LEU A 185 -1.05 5.85 1.17
C LEU A 185 -2.02 5.68 2.33
N ALA A 186 -3.25 5.22 2.09
CA ALA A 186 -4.22 4.92 3.15
C ALA A 186 -3.74 3.80 4.09
N VAL A 187 -3.13 2.74 3.54
CA VAL A 187 -2.50 1.68 4.35
C VAL A 187 -1.30 2.24 5.10
N LEU A 188 -0.40 2.93 4.40
CA LEU A 188 0.84 3.45 4.97
C LEU A 188 0.57 4.43 6.12
N VAL A 189 -0.32 5.40 5.92
CA VAL A 189 -0.66 6.40 6.93
C VAL A 189 -1.31 5.76 8.16
N SER A 190 -1.98 4.62 8.00
CA SER A 190 -2.59 3.90 9.13
C SER A 190 -1.56 3.18 10.03
N LEU A 191 -0.37 2.89 9.51
CA LEU A 191 0.65 2.08 10.17
C LEU A 191 1.84 2.88 10.72
N VAL A 192 2.05 4.10 10.24
CA VAL A 192 3.16 4.96 10.67
C VAL A 192 2.82 5.81 11.91
N ASP A 193 3.85 6.32 12.59
CA ASP A 193 3.72 7.27 13.70
C ASP A 193 3.17 8.63 13.25
N ASP A 194 2.72 9.46 14.20
CA ASP A 194 2.01 10.71 13.89
C ASP A 194 2.86 11.75 13.14
N ASP A 195 4.18 11.79 13.38
CA ASP A 195 5.11 12.67 12.65
C ASP A 195 5.17 12.28 11.17
N LYS A 196 5.31 10.97 10.89
CA LYS A 196 5.25 10.44 9.53
C LYS A 196 3.89 10.64 8.88
N LYS A 197 2.79 10.48 9.62
CA LYS A 197 1.44 10.76 9.10
C LYS A 197 1.33 12.21 8.65
N PHE A 198 1.75 13.15 9.50
CA PHE A 198 1.73 14.57 9.16
C PHE A 198 2.50 14.85 7.87
N LYS A 199 3.69 14.25 7.71
CA LYS A 199 4.48 14.42 6.49
C LYS A 199 3.80 13.88 5.23
N LEU A 200 3.13 12.73 5.33
CA LEU A 200 2.36 12.17 4.21
C LEU A 200 1.20 13.09 3.80
N VAL A 201 0.51 13.69 4.77
CA VAL A 201 -0.57 14.66 4.49
C VAL A 201 -0.01 15.91 3.83
N GLU A 202 1.15 16.41 4.29
CA GLU A 202 1.82 17.57 3.67
C GLU A 202 2.18 17.32 2.20
N ILE A 203 2.77 16.15 1.89
CA ILE A 203 3.18 15.80 0.51
C ILE A 203 1.96 15.65 -0.42
N THR A 204 0.82 15.20 0.10
CA THR A 204 -0.37 14.92 -0.72
C THR A 204 -1.31 16.11 -0.87
N ARG A 205 -1.23 17.09 0.04
CA ARG A 205 -2.13 18.25 0.12
C ARG A 205 -2.33 18.96 -1.22
N ASP A 206 -1.24 19.39 -1.84
CA ASP A 206 -1.31 20.23 -3.03
C ASP A 206 -1.96 19.50 -4.22
N GLU A 207 -1.68 18.21 -4.36
CA GLU A 207 -2.30 17.39 -5.40
C GLU A 207 -3.78 17.16 -5.11
N ILE A 208 -4.19 16.91 -3.86
CA ILE A 208 -5.61 16.77 -3.49
C ILE A 208 -6.39 18.05 -3.81
N ILE A 209 -5.86 19.22 -3.47
CA ILE A 209 -6.47 20.52 -3.77
C ILE A 209 -6.54 20.74 -5.29
N LYS A 210 -5.48 20.39 -6.02
CA LYS A 210 -5.45 20.46 -7.48
C LYS A 210 -6.50 19.54 -8.10
N LEU A 211 -6.62 18.29 -7.66
CA LEU A 211 -7.58 17.33 -8.18
C LEU A 211 -9.02 17.76 -7.93
N LYS A 212 -9.33 18.25 -6.72
CA LYS A 212 -10.64 18.83 -6.40
C LYS A 212 -11.09 19.85 -7.45
N ASN A 213 -10.16 20.72 -7.89
CA ASN A 213 -10.48 21.83 -8.79
C ASN A 213 -10.39 21.47 -10.28
N THR A 214 -9.69 20.40 -10.65
CA THR A 214 -9.35 20.10 -12.06
C THR A 214 -9.87 18.76 -12.55
N ASN A 215 -10.05 17.77 -11.66
CA ASN A 215 -10.46 16.42 -12.03
C ASN A 215 -11.19 15.74 -10.86
N LEU A 216 -12.51 15.92 -10.81
CA LEU A 216 -13.37 15.34 -9.77
C LEU A 216 -13.34 13.80 -9.74
N GLU A 217 -13.21 13.14 -10.89
CA GLU A 217 -13.15 11.66 -10.96
C GLU A 217 -11.90 11.13 -10.24
N LYS A 218 -10.74 11.77 -10.45
CA LYS A 218 -9.51 11.43 -9.72
C LYS A 218 -9.57 11.88 -8.26
N PHE A 219 -10.21 13.02 -7.97
CA PHE A 219 -10.43 13.45 -6.60
C PHE A 219 -11.20 12.41 -5.77
N GLU A 220 -12.23 11.77 -6.35
CA GLU A 220 -12.98 10.70 -5.67
C GLU A 220 -12.07 9.51 -5.28
N LYS A 221 -10.99 9.24 -6.02
CA LYS A 221 -10.01 8.20 -5.65
C LYS A 221 -9.24 8.52 -4.37
N THR A 222 -9.11 9.81 -4.02
CA THR A 222 -8.41 10.27 -2.81
C THR A 222 -9.21 9.98 -1.53
N GLU A 223 -10.52 9.70 -1.65
CA GLU A 223 -11.42 9.51 -0.51
C GLU A 223 -10.91 8.42 0.45
N ILE A 224 -10.32 7.35 -0.07
CA ILE A 224 -9.80 6.27 0.78
C ILE A 224 -8.67 6.76 1.70
N PHE A 225 -7.80 7.64 1.19
CA PHE A 225 -6.73 8.25 1.97
C PHE A 225 -7.28 9.29 2.95
N LEU A 226 -8.19 10.17 2.50
CA LEU A 226 -8.83 11.17 3.36
C LEU A 226 -9.52 10.53 4.57
N ARG A 227 -10.32 9.47 4.33
CA ARG A 227 -10.96 8.73 5.40
C ARG A 227 -9.95 8.08 6.36
N ALA A 228 -8.77 7.67 5.88
CA ALA A 228 -7.74 7.04 6.71
C ALA A 228 -7.09 8.03 7.69
N ILE A 229 -7.08 9.32 7.33
CA ILE A 229 -6.64 10.43 8.19
C ILE A 229 -7.81 11.09 8.94
N GLY A 230 -9.04 10.56 8.82
CA GLY A 230 -10.21 11.10 9.52
C GLY A 230 -10.79 12.37 8.90
N VAL A 231 -10.54 12.62 7.62
CA VAL A 231 -11.08 13.75 6.86
C VAL A 231 -12.12 13.24 5.86
N THR A 232 -13.23 13.95 5.70
CA THR A 232 -14.23 13.63 4.67
C THR A 232 -13.97 14.44 3.40
N LYS A 233 -14.46 13.96 2.26
CA LYS A 233 -14.33 14.73 1.02
C LYS A 233 -15.14 16.02 1.07
N GLU A 234 -16.25 16.02 1.80
CA GLU A 234 -17.09 17.19 2.06
C GLU A 234 -16.30 18.28 2.77
N ASP A 235 -15.48 17.93 3.77
CA ASP A 235 -14.59 18.87 4.46
C ASP A 235 -13.67 19.59 3.45
N ILE A 236 -13.12 18.83 2.49
CA ILE A 236 -12.22 19.35 1.46
C ILE A 236 -12.98 20.18 0.41
N LEU A 237 -14.17 19.76 0.00
CA LEU A 237 -14.99 20.45 -1.00
C LEU A 237 -15.45 21.83 -0.48
N CYS A 238 -15.70 21.96 0.81
CA CYS A 238 -16.14 23.21 1.44
C CYS A 238 -15.03 24.26 1.61
N VAL A 239 -13.76 23.89 1.47
CA VAL A 239 -12.61 24.82 1.56
C VAL A 239 -12.55 25.71 0.32
N GLN A 240 -12.60 27.03 0.49
CA GLN A 240 -12.49 28.01 -0.61
C GLN A 240 -11.05 28.26 -1.03
#